data_AF-A0A3B8PTH1-F1
#
_entry.id   AF-A0A3B8PTH1-F1
#
_cell.length_a   1.000
_cell.length_b   1.000
_cell.length_c   1.000
_cell.angle_alpha   90.00
_cell.angle_beta   90.00
_cell.angle_gamma   90.00
#
_symmetry.space_group_name_H-M   'P 1'
#
loop_
_entity.id
_entity.type
_entity.pdbx_description
1 polymer ?
#
loop_
_entity_poly.entity_id
_entity_poly.type
_entity_poly.pdbx_seq_one_letter_code
_entity_poly.pdbx_strand_id
1 'polypeptide(L)'
;MFASGRNIVFLALLVGVTGGCEPDTFKIETRVRSDGAIERAICQPMASVSEAVSRHEGWQKTRIVDKPTGQTAIRELKPLAVDASNKDKAHFSAWGRFARAADIPDHFVLPAAGLDRRGTLHRRYHRRDLGLVVEHTWSETLADVVELDDRRRARDELVKLGIDMAAATLKYQFGKTYDFSSLETWSRTNLAAFAADLLDYDLQVAIQRRGHDDRQLQSRIIIILARYGLKITGTDGRLLKEWPKDAAEKFFIPFVRQLLKNHVRDSSGKPIGDEAIAEIVAFVNQESAPPAWQAVVKKRFGSEKAFDARTSQLATRIWGVYRPLFGMTLFGTSRQFDASMSLPGRVVETNGMITGAGTVVWNFAASEAFPLGYEMGCRSLETREQSVVLLAKLKPADRLGVLLKLVDLIDGDADPLVAVLRSCATKKSWTPLEVFRRGLDPKKQANEVKRLNRLYRLLELPLSGSGRAAT
;
A
#
# COMPACT_ATOMS: atom_id res chain seq x y z
N MET A 1 -27.72 7.18 0.14
CA MET A 1 -28.90 6.30 0.10
C MET A 1 -28.67 5.37 -1.08
N PHE A 2 -27.90 4.30 -0.89
CA PHE A 2 -27.41 3.46 -1.98
C PHE A 2 -28.14 2.12 -1.96
N ALA A 3 -29.23 2.06 -2.72
CA ALA A 3 -29.77 0.81 -3.22
C ALA A 3 -29.06 0.54 -4.56
N SER A 4 -28.05 -0.34 -4.54
CA SER A 4 -27.61 -1.02 -5.74
C SER A 4 -27.64 -2.52 -5.44
N GLY A 5 -28.83 -3.10 -5.61
CA GLY A 5 -28.95 -4.54 -5.72
C GLY A 5 -28.40 -4.95 -7.08
N ARG A 6 -27.34 -5.75 -7.03
CA ARG A 6 -26.94 -6.61 -8.13
C ARG A 6 -26.17 -7.78 -7.53
N ASN A 7 -26.92 -8.86 -7.35
CA ASN A 7 -26.52 -10.27 -7.29
C ASN A 7 -26.16 -10.85 -5.93
N ILE A 8 -27.06 -11.71 -5.45
CA ILE A 8 -26.85 -12.51 -4.25
C ILE A 8 -25.80 -13.59 -4.56
N VAL A 9 -24.56 -13.27 -4.15
CA VAL A 9 -23.41 -14.15 -3.90
C VAL A 9 -22.49 -14.49 -5.09
N PHE A 10 -23.00 -14.76 -6.30
CA PHE A 10 -22.10 -15.12 -7.44
C PHE A 10 -21.59 -13.94 -8.29
N LEU A 11 -22.30 -12.81 -8.30
CA LEU A 11 -21.92 -11.61 -9.07
C LEU A 11 -21.55 -10.40 -8.18
N ALA A 12 -21.76 -10.47 -6.86
CA ALA A 12 -21.30 -9.43 -5.92
C ALA A 12 -19.77 -9.28 -5.89
N LEU A 13 -19.03 -10.28 -6.40
CA LEU A 13 -17.58 -10.22 -6.61
C LEU A 13 -17.16 -9.39 -7.83
N LEU A 14 -18.09 -8.98 -8.70
CA LEU A 14 -17.78 -8.49 -10.06
C LEU A 14 -18.29 -7.09 -10.41
N VAL A 15 -18.99 -6.36 -9.52
CA VAL A 15 -19.63 -5.09 -9.90
C VAL A 15 -19.31 -3.98 -8.90
N GLY A 16 -18.27 -3.19 -9.21
CA GLY A 16 -18.01 -1.88 -8.62
C GLY A 16 -18.66 -0.79 -9.47
N VAL A 17 -19.64 -0.07 -8.91
CA VAL A 17 -20.30 1.05 -9.59
C VAL A 17 -19.44 2.32 -9.48
N THR A 18 -19.22 2.92 -10.64
CA THR A 18 -18.54 4.20 -10.89
C THR A 18 -19.33 5.37 -10.31
N GLY A 19 -18.98 5.78 -9.09
CA GLY A 19 -19.30 7.10 -8.56
C GLY A 19 -18.02 7.93 -8.56
N GLY A 20 -17.88 8.84 -9.52
CA GLY A 20 -16.75 9.77 -9.61
C GLY A 20 -16.83 10.83 -8.51
N CYS A 21 -16.44 10.49 -7.29
CA CYS A 21 -16.07 11.48 -6.30
C CYS A 21 -14.66 12.01 -6.64
N GLU A 22 -14.53 13.34 -6.65
CA GLU A 22 -13.23 13.99 -6.73
C GLU A 22 -12.34 13.47 -5.58
N PRO A 23 -11.10 13.02 -5.83
CA PRO A 23 -10.30 12.44 -4.78
C PRO A 23 -9.89 13.49 -3.74
N ASP A 24 -9.98 13.09 -2.48
CA ASP A 24 -9.35 13.72 -1.33
C ASP A 24 -7.84 13.76 -1.52
N THR A 25 -7.24 14.92 -1.28
CA THR A 25 -5.80 15.13 -1.48
C THR A 25 -5.11 15.30 -0.13
N PHE A 26 -4.07 14.49 0.08
CA PHE A 26 -3.21 14.52 1.26
C PHE A 26 -1.84 15.00 0.82
N LYS A 27 -1.43 16.19 1.27
CA LYS A 27 -0.11 16.75 0.98
C LYS A 27 0.79 16.68 2.21
N ILE A 28 2.01 16.20 2.01
CA ILE A 28 3.01 16.00 3.04
C ILE A 28 4.33 16.63 2.57
N GLU A 29 4.91 17.50 3.38
CA GLU A 29 6.24 18.06 3.13
C GLU A 29 7.12 17.81 4.34
N THR A 30 8.27 17.17 4.12
CA THR A 30 9.23 16.90 5.19
C THR A 30 10.61 17.40 4.79
N ARG A 31 11.29 18.06 5.72
CA ARG A 31 12.67 18.50 5.56
C ARG A 31 13.48 18.05 6.77
N VAL A 32 14.54 17.30 6.52
CA VAL A 32 15.52 16.94 7.53
C VAL A 32 16.67 17.94 7.45
N ARG A 33 17.12 18.44 8.60
CA ARG A 33 18.29 19.32 8.72
C ARG A 33 19.56 18.51 9.02
N SER A 34 20.73 19.09 8.80
CA SER A 34 22.04 18.44 9.00
C SER A 34 22.25 17.96 10.45
N ASP A 35 21.65 18.65 11.43
CA ASP A 35 21.64 18.27 12.85
C ASP A 35 20.68 17.11 13.17
N GLY A 36 19.86 16.70 12.20
CA GLY A 36 18.84 15.67 12.33
C GLY A 36 17.47 16.18 12.80
N ALA A 37 17.29 17.48 13.03
CA ALA A 37 15.99 18.03 13.32
C ALA A 37 15.07 17.92 12.08
N ILE A 38 13.79 17.66 12.32
CA ILE A 38 12.81 17.40 11.27
C ILE A 38 11.78 18.51 11.26
N GLU A 39 11.60 19.14 10.10
CA GLU A 39 10.50 20.05 9.83
C GLU A 39 9.42 19.28 9.06
N ARG A 40 8.19 19.30 9.55
CA ARG A 40 7.05 18.62 8.91
C ARG A 40 5.94 19.64 8.65
N ALA A 41 5.35 19.57 7.47
CA ALA A 41 4.11 20.23 7.13
C ALA A 41 3.12 19.23 6.53
N ILE A 42 1.84 19.40 6.84
CA ILE A 42 0.74 18.57 6.36
C ILE A 42 -0.40 19.44 5.86
N CYS A 43 -1.11 18.94 4.86
CA CYS A 43 -2.38 19.49 4.40
C CYS A 43 -3.33 18.34 4.06
N GLN A 44 -4.46 18.22 4.74
CA GLN A 44 -5.40 17.10 4.56
C GLN A 44 -6.85 17.56 4.77
N PRO A 45 -7.84 16.83 4.22
CA PRO A 45 -9.25 17.21 4.36
C PRO A 45 -9.66 17.36 5.82
N MET A 46 -10.40 18.42 6.17
CA MET A 46 -10.83 18.69 7.55
C MET A 46 -11.57 17.49 8.18
N ALA A 47 -12.40 16.80 7.39
CA ALA A 47 -13.15 15.62 7.83
C ALA A 47 -12.26 14.43 8.27
N SER A 48 -10.98 14.43 7.89
CA SER A 48 -10.02 13.38 8.25
C SER A 48 -9.17 13.72 9.48
N VAL A 49 -9.30 14.93 10.05
CA VAL A 49 -8.41 15.43 11.10
C VAL A 49 -9.02 15.17 12.47
N SER A 50 -8.31 14.40 13.30
CA SER A 50 -8.70 14.19 14.68
C SER A 50 -8.33 15.38 15.57
N GLU A 51 -8.98 15.48 16.72
CA GLU A 51 -8.66 16.51 17.72
C GLU A 51 -7.21 16.40 18.25
N ALA A 52 -6.73 15.17 18.43
CA ALA A 52 -5.34 14.91 18.83
C ALA A 52 -4.33 15.49 17.82
N VAL A 53 -4.67 15.52 16.53
CA VAL A 53 -3.83 16.10 15.50
C VAL A 53 -3.98 17.62 15.48
N SER A 54 -5.20 18.15 15.47
CA SER A 54 -5.42 19.60 15.35
C SER A 54 -4.91 20.41 16.56
N ARG A 55 -4.86 19.79 17.73
CA ARG A 55 -4.41 20.42 19.00
C ARG A 55 -3.00 20.00 19.43
N HIS A 56 -2.26 19.26 18.62
CA HIS A 56 -0.93 18.79 19.00
C HIS A 56 0.05 19.96 19.22
N GLU A 57 0.70 20.01 20.39
CA GLU A 57 1.59 21.12 20.78
C GLU A 57 2.85 21.25 19.92
N GLY A 58 3.24 20.16 19.25
CA GLY A 58 4.36 20.18 18.30
C GLY A 58 4.11 21.02 17.04
N TRP A 59 2.86 21.41 16.76
CA TRP A 59 2.57 22.33 15.66
C TRP A 59 2.92 23.76 16.05
N GLN A 60 3.76 24.40 15.24
CA GLN A 60 4.10 25.82 15.39
C GLN A 60 3.01 26.72 14.83
N LYS A 61 2.29 26.26 13.80
CA LYS A 61 1.17 26.98 13.22
C LYS A 61 0.20 26.03 12.55
N THR A 62 -1.07 26.34 12.67
CA THR A 62 -2.19 25.65 12.03
C THR A 62 -3.09 26.66 11.33
N ARG A 63 -3.82 26.23 10.30
CA ARG A 63 -4.83 27.04 9.59
C ARG A 63 -5.75 26.15 8.79
N ILE A 64 -6.92 26.70 8.45
CA ILE A 64 -7.84 26.12 7.47
C ILE A 64 -7.55 26.78 6.13
N VAL A 65 -7.39 25.97 5.08
CA VAL A 65 -7.03 26.40 3.72
C VAL A 65 -7.97 25.73 2.71
N ASP A 66 -7.95 26.22 1.48
CA ASP A 66 -8.60 25.52 0.37
C ASP A 66 -7.80 24.25 -0.02
N LYS A 67 -8.39 23.41 -0.89
CA LYS A 67 -7.74 22.21 -1.41
C LYS A 67 -6.36 22.54 -1.98
N PRO A 68 -5.29 21.85 -1.54
CA PRO A 68 -3.95 22.15 -2.02
C PRO A 68 -3.79 21.77 -3.49
N THR A 69 -3.03 22.58 -4.23
CA THR A 69 -2.50 22.19 -5.54
C THR A 69 -1.14 21.52 -5.36
N GLY A 70 -0.72 20.70 -6.31
CA GLY A 70 0.60 20.03 -6.25
C GLY A 70 1.77 21.01 -6.24
N GLN A 71 1.61 22.21 -6.81
CA GLN A 71 2.71 23.16 -7.02
C GLN A 71 3.00 24.09 -5.84
N THR A 72 1.99 24.45 -5.03
CA THR A 72 2.16 25.43 -3.95
C THR A 72 2.63 24.75 -2.67
N ALA A 73 3.71 25.26 -2.05
CA ALA A 73 4.18 24.74 -0.78
C ALA A 73 3.12 24.92 0.32
N ILE A 74 2.98 23.97 1.24
CA ILE A 74 1.96 24.00 2.31
C ILE A 74 2.07 25.29 3.14
N ARG A 75 3.30 25.76 3.35
CA ARG A 75 3.60 26.99 4.10
C ARG A 75 3.15 28.27 3.39
N GLU A 76 2.92 28.21 2.09
CA GLU A 76 2.48 29.35 1.26
C GLU A 76 0.96 29.36 1.01
N LEU A 77 0.25 28.30 1.37
CA LEU A 77 -1.20 28.22 1.23
C LEU A 77 -1.90 29.35 2.00
N LYS A 78 -2.81 30.04 1.33
CA LYS A 78 -3.58 31.15 1.93
C LYS A 78 -4.71 30.59 2.80
N PRO A 79 -5.00 31.21 3.97
CA PRO A 79 -6.17 30.85 4.76
C PRO A 79 -7.45 30.95 3.94
N LEU A 80 -8.40 30.04 4.18
CA LEU A 80 -9.72 30.09 3.59
C LEU A 80 -10.50 31.30 4.14
N ALA A 81 -11.19 32.03 3.27
CA ALA A 81 -12.04 33.16 3.67
C ALA A 81 -13.25 32.68 4.51
N VAL A 82 -13.69 33.50 5.45
CA VAL A 82 -14.74 33.16 6.45
C VAL A 82 -16.11 32.87 5.78
N ASP A 83 -16.33 33.51 4.64
CA ASP A 83 -17.51 33.54 3.78
C ASP A 83 -17.38 32.64 2.55
N ALA A 84 -16.32 31.82 2.45
CA ALA A 84 -16.17 30.90 1.34
C ALA A 84 -17.32 29.89 1.27
N SER A 85 -17.92 29.73 0.10
CA SER A 85 -19.00 28.77 -0.18
C SER A 85 -18.54 27.30 -0.16
N ASN A 86 -17.23 27.05 -0.15
CA ASN A 86 -16.62 25.71 -0.28
C ASN A 86 -16.13 25.13 1.05
N LYS A 87 -16.79 25.42 2.18
CA LYS A 87 -16.37 24.89 3.51
C LYS A 87 -16.29 23.37 3.55
N ASP A 88 -17.10 22.68 2.76
CA ASP A 88 -17.11 21.22 2.66
C ASP A 88 -15.85 20.65 1.98
N LYS A 89 -15.06 21.49 1.30
CA LYS A 89 -13.76 21.15 0.70
C LYS A 89 -12.56 21.68 1.49
N ALA A 90 -12.80 22.22 2.69
CA ALA A 90 -11.75 22.80 3.52
C ALA A 90 -10.70 21.76 3.93
N HIS A 91 -9.45 22.19 3.95
CA HIS A 91 -8.31 21.38 4.39
C HIS A 91 -7.68 21.99 5.64
N PHE A 92 -7.25 21.12 6.55
CA PHE A 92 -6.40 21.48 7.67
C PHE A 92 -4.96 21.51 7.20
N SER A 93 -4.27 22.63 7.42
CA SER A 93 -2.85 22.77 7.20
C SER A 93 -2.13 23.05 8.52
N ALA A 94 -1.05 22.33 8.77
CA ALA A 94 -0.21 22.51 9.95
C ALA A 94 1.26 22.31 9.63
N TRP A 95 2.15 22.95 10.39
CA TRP A 95 3.57 22.68 10.34
C TRP A 95 4.26 22.91 11.68
N GLY A 96 5.36 22.19 11.89
CA GLY A 96 6.14 22.22 13.12
C GLY A 96 7.56 21.73 12.92
N ARG A 97 8.33 21.76 14.01
CA ARG A 97 9.69 21.25 14.08
C ARG A 97 9.77 20.22 15.20
N PHE A 98 10.38 19.09 14.90
CA PHE A 98 10.40 17.89 15.74
C PHE A 98 11.84 17.40 15.90
N ALA A 99 12.17 16.92 17.09
CA ALA A 99 13.50 16.39 17.38
C ALA A 99 13.70 15.00 16.73
N ARG A 100 12.66 14.17 16.73
CA ARG A 100 12.69 12.81 16.18
C ARG A 100 11.46 12.55 15.32
N ALA A 101 11.59 11.57 14.40
CA ALA A 101 10.48 11.17 13.54
C ALA A 101 9.26 10.66 14.34
N ALA A 102 9.50 10.05 15.50
CA ALA A 102 8.45 9.58 16.41
C ALA A 102 7.69 10.71 17.14
N ASP A 103 8.25 11.92 17.19
CA ASP A 103 7.62 13.06 17.88
C ASP A 103 6.60 13.78 16.97
N ILE A 104 6.60 13.48 15.66
CA ILE A 104 5.57 13.96 14.73
C ILE A 104 4.27 13.18 15.05
N PRO A 105 3.12 13.85 15.24
CA PRO A 105 1.86 13.16 15.53
C PRO A 105 1.41 12.28 14.37
N ASP A 106 0.68 11.21 14.68
CA ASP A 106 -0.02 10.40 13.68
C ASP A 106 -1.17 11.22 13.06
N HIS A 107 -0.83 12.02 12.05
CA HIS A 107 -1.75 12.94 11.41
C HIS A 107 -2.72 12.26 10.44
N PHE A 108 -2.35 11.09 9.92
CA PHE A 108 -3.20 10.26 9.08
C PHE A 108 -3.49 8.93 9.77
N VAL A 109 -4.76 8.71 10.14
CA VAL A 109 -5.23 7.49 10.78
C VAL A 109 -6.55 7.07 10.15
N LEU A 110 -6.59 5.88 9.57
CA LEU A 110 -7.83 5.25 9.13
C LEU A 110 -8.15 4.06 10.04
N PRO A 111 -9.12 4.18 10.96
CA PRO A 111 -9.51 3.05 11.78
C PRO A 111 -10.16 1.97 10.93
N ALA A 112 -9.81 0.70 11.18
CA ALA A 112 -10.57 -0.42 10.64
C ALA A 112 -11.70 -0.77 11.61
N ALA A 113 -12.94 -0.47 11.22
CA ALA A 113 -14.10 -0.72 12.06
C ALA A 113 -14.16 -2.20 12.50
N GLY A 114 -14.25 -2.42 13.82
CA GLY A 114 -14.32 -3.76 14.40
C GLY A 114 -12.98 -4.51 14.47
N LEU A 115 -11.86 -3.86 14.16
CA LEU A 115 -10.51 -4.42 14.35
C LEU A 115 -9.70 -3.48 15.26
N ASP A 116 -8.80 -4.03 16.08
CA ASP A 116 -7.76 -3.26 16.77
C ASP A 116 -6.57 -2.99 15.83
N ARG A 117 -6.89 -2.47 14.64
CA ARG A 117 -5.93 -2.16 13.56
C ARG A 117 -6.33 -0.86 12.89
N ARG A 118 -5.34 -0.15 12.35
CA ARG A 118 -5.54 1.13 11.69
C ARG A 118 -4.51 1.30 10.60
N GLY A 119 -4.93 1.92 9.50
CA GLY A 119 -4.01 2.38 8.48
C GLY A 119 -3.34 3.67 8.94
N THR A 120 -2.01 3.68 9.01
CA THR A 120 -1.21 4.78 9.56
C THR A 120 0.12 4.96 8.83
N LEU A 121 0.75 6.13 8.99
CA LEU A 121 2.09 6.40 8.47
C LEU A 121 3.16 6.05 9.52
N HIS A 122 3.87 4.95 9.31
CA HIS A 122 5.01 4.56 10.16
C HIS A 122 6.29 5.19 9.65
N ARG A 123 6.96 5.95 10.51
CA ARG A 123 8.11 6.79 10.14
C ARG A 123 9.36 6.32 10.86
N ARG A 124 10.46 6.24 10.13
CA ARG A 124 11.80 5.94 10.65
C ARG A 124 12.81 6.89 10.03
N TYR A 125 13.65 7.45 10.88
CA TYR A 125 14.76 8.29 10.48
C TYR A 125 16.02 7.80 11.18
N HIS A 126 17.09 7.63 10.42
CA HIS A 126 18.40 7.29 10.92
C HIS A 126 19.43 8.30 10.40
N ARG A 127 20.32 8.74 11.30
CA ARG A 127 21.42 9.65 11.01
C ARG A 127 22.71 9.00 11.46
N ARG A 128 23.61 8.77 10.51
CA ARG A 128 24.87 8.08 10.75
C ARG A 128 26.05 8.98 10.41
N ASP A 129 26.84 9.35 11.42
CA ASP A 129 28.03 10.19 11.21
C ASP A 129 29.25 9.30 10.98
N LEU A 130 29.74 9.29 9.73
CA LEU A 130 30.82 8.44 9.26
C LEU A 130 32.18 9.17 9.24
N GLY A 131 32.28 10.28 9.99
CA GLY A 131 33.50 11.06 10.14
C GLY A 131 33.74 12.04 9.01
N LEU A 132 33.79 11.58 7.75
CA LEU A 132 33.92 12.47 6.58
C LEU A 132 32.57 12.91 6.00
N VAL A 133 31.58 12.02 6.08
CA VAL A 133 30.25 12.15 5.49
C VAL A 133 29.21 11.79 6.54
N VAL A 134 28.02 12.36 6.45
CA VAL A 134 26.86 11.98 7.25
C VAL A 134 25.86 11.32 6.32
N GLU A 135 25.44 10.11 6.66
CA GLU A 135 24.38 9.39 5.96
C GLU A 135 23.04 9.68 6.66
N HIS A 136 22.04 10.04 5.86
CA HIS A 136 20.67 10.23 6.30
C HIS A 136 19.79 9.21 5.59
N THR A 137 19.04 8.43 6.37
CA THR A 137 18.08 7.46 5.84
C THR A 137 16.70 7.77 6.39
N TRP A 138 15.75 7.98 5.49
CA TRP A 138 14.34 8.15 5.81
C TRP A 138 13.53 7.01 5.19
N SER A 139 12.61 6.45 5.97
CA SER A 139 11.57 5.54 5.50
C SER A 139 10.24 5.95 6.16
N GLU A 140 9.22 6.17 5.34
CA GLU A 140 7.85 6.38 5.80
C GLU A 140 6.91 5.46 5.03
N THR A 141 6.22 4.56 5.73
CA THR A 141 5.32 3.58 5.11
C THR A 141 3.88 3.92 5.45
N LEU A 142 3.04 4.11 4.43
CA LEU A 142 1.59 4.07 4.59
C LEU A 142 1.17 2.60 4.75
N ALA A 143 0.97 2.15 5.99
CA ALA A 143 0.64 0.76 6.28
C ALA A 143 -0.86 0.50 6.18
N ASP A 144 -1.23 -0.67 5.66
CA ASP A 144 -2.60 -1.19 5.64
C ASP A 144 -2.86 -2.10 6.86
N VAL A 145 -4.12 -2.49 7.08
CA VAL A 145 -4.57 -3.33 8.20
C VAL A 145 -4.58 -4.83 7.87
N VAL A 146 -4.20 -5.18 6.65
CA VAL A 146 -4.30 -6.54 6.12
C VAL A 146 -3.11 -7.38 6.58
N GLU A 147 -3.42 -8.48 7.27
CA GLU A 147 -2.46 -9.54 7.57
C GLU A 147 -2.78 -10.75 6.70
N LEU A 148 -1.79 -11.30 5.99
CA LEU A 148 -2.03 -12.33 4.95
C LEU A 148 -2.73 -13.59 5.48
N ASP A 149 -2.37 -14.05 6.68
CA ASP A 149 -3.01 -15.22 7.29
C ASP A 149 -4.44 -14.93 7.75
N ASP A 150 -4.67 -13.74 8.30
CA ASP A 150 -6.01 -13.31 8.72
C ASP A 150 -6.94 -13.07 7.53
N ARG A 151 -6.38 -12.57 6.43
CA ARG A 151 -7.07 -12.37 5.16
C ARG A 151 -7.69 -13.67 4.63
N ARG A 152 -6.93 -14.78 4.65
CA ARG A 152 -7.41 -16.10 4.20
C ARG A 152 -8.56 -16.59 5.07
N ARG A 153 -8.47 -16.45 6.39
CA ARG A 153 -9.57 -16.81 7.31
C ARG A 153 -10.81 -15.95 7.06
N ALA A 154 -10.64 -14.63 6.95
CA ALA A 154 -11.74 -13.70 6.70
C ALA A 154 -12.43 -13.98 5.37
N ARG A 155 -11.65 -14.32 4.33
CA ARG A 155 -12.16 -14.77 3.03
C ARG A 155 -13.05 -15.99 3.18
N ASP A 156 -12.57 -17.04 3.84
CA ASP A 156 -13.33 -18.29 4.00
C ASP A 156 -14.60 -18.06 4.85
N GLU A 157 -14.51 -17.22 5.89
CA GLU A 157 -15.66 -16.78 6.70
C GLU A 157 -16.69 -16.01 5.85
N LEU A 158 -16.25 -15.06 5.00
CA LEU A 158 -17.13 -14.26 4.16
C LEU A 158 -17.82 -15.11 3.10
N VAL A 159 -17.09 -16.00 2.45
CA VAL A 159 -17.62 -16.91 1.43
C VAL A 159 -18.63 -17.87 2.04
N LYS A 160 -18.31 -18.46 3.20
CA LYS A 160 -19.25 -19.29 3.95
C LYS A 160 -20.51 -18.52 4.32
N LEU A 161 -20.37 -17.30 4.85
CA LEU A 161 -21.50 -16.43 5.20
C LEU A 161 -22.36 -16.14 3.97
N GLY A 162 -21.76 -15.82 2.82
CA GLY A 162 -22.47 -15.61 1.55
C GLY A 162 -23.30 -16.83 1.17
N ILE A 163 -22.67 -18.02 1.11
CA ILE A 163 -23.35 -19.29 0.80
C ILE A 163 -24.50 -19.55 1.77
N ASP A 164 -24.27 -19.40 3.07
CA ASP A 164 -25.28 -19.62 4.11
C ASP A 164 -26.48 -18.68 3.95
N MET A 165 -26.24 -17.42 3.54
CA MET A 165 -27.28 -16.41 3.33
C MET A 165 -28.07 -16.67 2.03
N ALA A 166 -27.39 -17.03 0.94
CA ALA A 166 -28.06 -17.42 -0.30
C ALA A 166 -28.94 -18.67 -0.11
N ALA A 167 -28.40 -19.73 0.49
CA ALA A 167 -29.14 -20.96 0.75
C ALA A 167 -30.36 -20.71 1.65
N ALA A 168 -30.20 -19.91 2.71
CA ALA A 168 -31.31 -19.54 3.58
C ALA A 168 -32.38 -18.71 2.88
N THR A 169 -31.99 -17.80 1.99
CA THR A 169 -32.91 -16.96 1.23
C THR A 169 -33.71 -17.79 0.23
N LEU A 170 -33.04 -18.68 -0.52
CA LEU A 170 -33.70 -19.62 -1.43
C LEU A 170 -34.64 -20.58 -0.69
N LYS A 171 -34.21 -21.12 0.46
CA LYS A 171 -35.03 -21.99 1.30
C LYS A 171 -36.23 -21.25 1.89
N TYR A 172 -36.08 -19.99 2.28
CA TYR A 172 -37.19 -19.17 2.75
C TYR A 172 -38.24 -18.96 1.65
N GLN A 173 -37.79 -18.63 0.44
CA GLN A 173 -38.69 -18.32 -0.68
C GLN A 173 -39.33 -19.57 -1.30
N PHE A 174 -38.54 -20.62 -1.53
CA PHE A 174 -38.92 -21.76 -2.36
C PHE A 174 -38.85 -23.12 -1.64
N GLY A 175 -38.36 -23.16 -0.40
CA GLY A 175 -38.05 -24.41 0.31
C GLY A 175 -39.25 -25.27 0.69
N LYS A 176 -40.48 -24.81 0.48
CA LYS A 176 -41.69 -25.64 0.59
C LYS A 176 -41.92 -26.50 -0.66
N THR A 177 -41.42 -26.06 -1.81
CA THR A 177 -41.67 -26.68 -3.11
C THR A 177 -40.43 -27.38 -3.64
N TYR A 178 -39.24 -26.83 -3.36
CA TYR A 178 -37.97 -27.31 -3.89
C TYR A 178 -36.95 -27.59 -2.79
N ASP A 179 -36.14 -28.63 -2.99
CA ASP A 179 -34.97 -28.95 -2.17
C ASP A 179 -33.70 -28.39 -2.81
N PHE A 180 -32.94 -27.61 -2.04
CA PHE A 180 -31.69 -26.96 -2.43
C PHE A 180 -30.46 -27.61 -1.77
N SER A 181 -30.63 -28.70 -1.03
CA SER A 181 -29.55 -29.30 -0.22
C SER A 181 -28.33 -29.73 -1.04
N SER A 182 -28.56 -30.27 -2.25
CA SER A 182 -27.48 -30.60 -3.19
C SER A 182 -26.77 -29.35 -3.74
N LEU A 183 -27.51 -28.28 -4.03
CA LEU A 183 -26.94 -27.00 -4.48
C LEU A 183 -26.11 -26.33 -3.39
N GLU A 184 -26.58 -26.38 -2.14
CA GLU A 184 -25.85 -25.88 -0.98
C GLU A 184 -24.53 -26.64 -0.82
N THR A 185 -24.58 -27.98 -0.88
CA THR A 185 -23.38 -28.83 -0.81
C THR A 185 -22.40 -28.52 -1.95
N TRP A 186 -22.89 -28.38 -3.17
CA TRP A 186 -22.07 -28.00 -4.32
C TRP A 186 -21.41 -26.63 -4.12
N SER A 187 -22.15 -25.66 -3.57
CA SER A 187 -21.66 -24.31 -3.32
C SER A 187 -20.56 -24.28 -2.25
N ARG A 188 -20.73 -25.06 -1.16
CA ARG A 188 -19.73 -25.17 -0.09
C ARG A 188 -18.38 -25.74 -0.56
N THR A 189 -18.38 -26.50 -1.65
CA THR A 189 -17.16 -27.08 -2.23
C THR A 189 -16.64 -26.25 -3.40
N ASN A 190 -17.43 -26.14 -4.48
CA ASN A 190 -16.98 -25.58 -5.75
C ASN A 190 -16.98 -24.05 -5.76
N LEU A 191 -18.07 -23.42 -5.31
CA LEU A 191 -18.13 -21.96 -5.23
C LEU A 191 -17.13 -21.44 -4.18
N ALA A 192 -16.95 -22.15 -3.07
CA ALA A 192 -15.96 -21.77 -2.07
C ALA A 192 -14.53 -21.79 -2.61
N ALA A 193 -14.15 -22.88 -3.29
CA ALA A 193 -12.84 -23.00 -3.92
C ALA A 193 -12.65 -21.98 -5.06
N PHE A 194 -13.68 -21.72 -5.87
CA PHE A 194 -13.66 -20.66 -6.88
C PHE A 194 -13.38 -19.28 -6.28
N ALA A 195 -14.11 -18.91 -5.23
CA ALA A 195 -13.91 -17.62 -4.57
C ALA A 195 -12.51 -17.51 -3.95
N ALA A 196 -11.98 -18.62 -3.40
CA ALA A 196 -10.61 -18.68 -2.89
C ALA A 196 -9.57 -18.40 -3.99
N ASP A 197 -9.65 -19.10 -5.12
CA ASP A 197 -8.74 -18.92 -6.25
C ASP A 197 -8.82 -17.50 -6.84
N LEU A 198 -10.03 -16.97 -6.99
CA LEU A 198 -10.24 -15.62 -7.53
C LEU A 198 -9.64 -14.56 -6.60
N LEU A 199 -9.88 -14.66 -5.29
CA LEU A 199 -9.38 -13.69 -4.32
C LEU A 199 -7.88 -13.83 -4.06
N ASP A 200 -7.30 -15.02 -4.20
CA ASP A 200 -5.85 -15.19 -4.16
C ASP A 200 -5.19 -14.65 -5.42
N TYR A 201 -5.85 -14.75 -6.58
CA TYR A 201 -5.39 -14.08 -7.79
C TYR A 201 -5.44 -12.55 -7.66
N ASP A 202 -6.53 -11.96 -7.15
CA ASP A 202 -6.60 -10.51 -6.85
C ASP A 202 -5.45 -10.06 -5.94
N LEU A 203 -5.13 -10.85 -4.91
CA LEU A 203 -4.01 -10.57 -4.02
C LEU A 203 -2.66 -10.62 -4.75
N GLN A 204 -2.44 -11.63 -5.61
CA GLN A 204 -1.22 -11.74 -6.41
C GLN A 204 -1.03 -10.53 -7.32
N VAL A 205 -2.10 -10.11 -8.00
CA VAL A 205 -2.11 -8.90 -8.84
C VAL A 205 -1.73 -7.67 -8.02
N ALA A 206 -2.34 -7.50 -6.85
CA ALA A 206 -2.05 -6.37 -5.97
C ALA A 206 -0.60 -6.34 -5.46
N ILE A 207 -0.04 -7.49 -5.06
CA ILE A 207 1.35 -7.59 -4.58
C ILE A 207 2.35 -7.28 -5.70
N GLN A 208 2.06 -7.69 -6.94
CA GLN A 208 3.01 -7.51 -8.04
C GLN A 208 3.17 -6.05 -8.47
N ARG A 209 2.23 -5.14 -8.14
CA ARG A 209 2.30 -3.67 -8.35
C ARG A 209 2.66 -3.22 -9.78
N ARG A 210 2.56 -4.09 -10.79
CA ARG A 210 2.84 -3.77 -12.19
C ARG A 210 1.53 -3.39 -12.87
N GLY A 211 1.56 -2.40 -13.74
CA GLY A 211 0.44 -2.07 -14.65
C GLY A 211 0.07 -3.30 -15.47
N HIS A 212 -0.86 -4.09 -14.95
CA HIS A 212 -1.28 -5.34 -15.57
C HIS A 212 -2.00 -5.02 -16.87
N ASP A 213 -1.68 -5.80 -17.90
CA ASP A 213 -2.45 -5.83 -19.13
C ASP A 213 -3.83 -6.40 -18.80
N ASP A 214 -4.89 -5.59 -18.96
CA ASP A 214 -6.28 -5.98 -18.72
C ASP A 214 -6.61 -7.31 -19.40
N ARG A 215 -6.05 -7.54 -20.59
CA ARG A 215 -6.24 -8.79 -21.34
C ARG A 215 -5.70 -10.00 -20.58
N GLN A 216 -4.54 -9.89 -19.95
CA GLN A 216 -3.96 -10.98 -19.16
C GLN A 216 -4.80 -11.25 -17.92
N LEU A 217 -5.30 -10.20 -17.28
CA LEU A 217 -6.18 -10.30 -16.12
C LEU A 217 -7.48 -11.03 -16.48
N GLN A 218 -8.14 -10.62 -17.57
CA GLN A 218 -9.37 -11.26 -18.06
C GLN A 218 -9.12 -12.74 -18.43
N SER A 219 -8.06 -13.02 -19.20
CA SER A 219 -7.67 -14.37 -19.60
C SER A 219 -7.47 -15.28 -18.37
N ARG A 220 -6.83 -14.78 -17.32
CA ARG A 220 -6.60 -15.57 -16.10
C ARG A 220 -7.90 -15.84 -15.34
N ILE A 221 -8.81 -14.87 -15.26
CA ILE A 221 -10.13 -15.08 -14.65
C ILE A 221 -10.94 -16.11 -15.44
N ILE A 222 -10.92 -16.06 -16.78
CA ILE A 222 -11.59 -17.06 -17.64
C ILE A 222 -11.04 -18.47 -17.37
N ILE A 223 -9.72 -18.61 -17.20
CA ILE A 223 -9.09 -19.89 -16.83
C ILE A 223 -9.57 -20.37 -15.46
N ILE A 224 -9.68 -19.49 -14.47
CA ILE A 224 -10.19 -19.84 -13.14
C ILE A 224 -11.65 -20.31 -13.26
N LEU A 225 -12.51 -19.58 -13.95
CA LEU A 225 -13.92 -19.97 -14.17
C LEU A 225 -14.06 -21.34 -14.84
N ALA A 226 -13.22 -21.62 -15.85
CA ALA A 226 -13.26 -22.88 -16.58
C ALA A 226 -12.94 -24.09 -15.68
N ARG A 227 -12.08 -23.93 -14.67
CA ARG A 227 -11.77 -24.99 -13.69
C ARG A 227 -12.98 -25.38 -12.85
N TYR A 228 -13.91 -24.45 -12.63
CA TYR A 228 -15.14 -24.65 -11.86
C TYR A 228 -16.39 -24.85 -12.74
N GLY A 229 -16.19 -25.16 -14.02
CA GLY A 229 -17.25 -25.58 -14.94
C GLY A 229 -17.85 -24.47 -15.80
N LEU A 230 -17.57 -23.18 -15.53
CA LEU A 230 -18.00 -22.08 -16.40
C LEU A 230 -16.97 -21.85 -17.51
N LYS A 231 -17.18 -22.50 -18.66
CA LYS A 231 -16.30 -22.36 -19.83
C LYS A 231 -16.78 -21.22 -20.72
N ILE A 232 -15.97 -20.18 -20.85
CA ILE A 232 -16.21 -19.06 -21.76
C ILE A 232 -15.40 -19.30 -23.03
N THR A 233 -16.04 -19.90 -24.03
CA THR A 233 -15.37 -20.37 -25.26
C THR A 233 -15.86 -19.66 -26.52
N GLY A 234 -14.99 -19.54 -27.52
CA GLY A 234 -15.35 -19.13 -28.87
C GLY A 234 -16.10 -20.23 -29.63
N THR A 235 -16.47 -19.93 -30.88
CA THR A 235 -17.10 -20.90 -31.80
C THR A 235 -16.18 -22.07 -32.14
N ASP A 236 -14.87 -21.89 -31.98
CA ASP A 236 -13.84 -22.92 -32.15
C ASP A 236 -13.66 -23.83 -30.91
N GLY A 237 -14.46 -23.62 -29.86
CA GLY A 237 -14.40 -24.37 -28.61
C GLY A 237 -13.22 -24.00 -27.69
N ARG A 238 -12.39 -23.02 -28.07
CA ARG A 238 -11.25 -22.58 -27.25
C ARG A 238 -11.68 -21.50 -26.26
N LEU A 239 -11.04 -21.47 -25.09
CA LEU A 239 -11.28 -20.42 -24.10
C LEU A 239 -10.94 -19.04 -24.70
N LEU A 240 -11.84 -18.09 -24.50
CA LEU A 240 -11.60 -16.70 -24.85
C LEU A 240 -10.52 -16.11 -23.94
N LYS A 241 -9.82 -15.10 -24.45
CA LYS A 241 -8.81 -14.34 -23.68
C LYS A 241 -9.38 -13.08 -23.05
N GLU A 242 -10.59 -12.70 -23.45
CA GLU A 242 -11.27 -11.46 -23.07
C GLU A 242 -12.75 -11.73 -22.86
N TRP A 243 -13.40 -10.89 -22.07
CA TRP A 243 -14.83 -10.94 -21.83
C TRP A 243 -15.60 -10.57 -23.10
N PRO A 244 -16.51 -11.44 -23.58
CA PRO A 244 -17.47 -11.04 -24.59
C PRO A 244 -18.47 -10.05 -23.99
N LYS A 245 -18.97 -9.09 -24.79
CA LYS A 245 -19.92 -8.06 -24.33
C LYS A 245 -21.23 -8.65 -23.79
N ASP A 246 -21.61 -9.82 -24.30
CA ASP A 246 -22.81 -10.60 -23.96
C ASP A 246 -22.47 -11.84 -23.12
N ALA A 247 -21.41 -11.75 -22.30
CA ALA A 247 -20.97 -12.86 -21.46
C ALA A 247 -22.08 -13.39 -20.55
N ALA A 248 -22.90 -12.48 -20.01
CA ALA A 248 -23.98 -12.80 -19.09
C ALA A 248 -25.00 -13.73 -19.75
N GLU A 249 -25.52 -13.34 -20.91
CA GLU A 249 -26.54 -14.07 -21.66
C GLU A 249 -25.99 -15.36 -22.26
N LYS A 250 -24.77 -15.34 -22.80
CA LYS A 250 -24.20 -16.49 -23.51
C LYS A 250 -23.63 -17.58 -22.60
N PHE A 251 -23.12 -17.23 -21.42
CA PHE A 251 -22.36 -18.18 -20.59
C PHE A 251 -22.89 -18.26 -19.16
N PHE A 252 -23.06 -17.13 -18.47
CA PHE A 252 -23.43 -17.15 -17.05
C PHE A 252 -24.86 -17.67 -16.82
N ILE A 253 -25.85 -17.13 -17.55
CA ILE A 253 -27.25 -17.56 -17.41
C ILE A 253 -27.40 -19.05 -17.75
N PRO A 254 -26.90 -19.57 -18.88
CA PRO A 254 -26.96 -21.00 -19.19
C PRO A 254 -26.29 -21.88 -18.12
N PHE A 255 -25.15 -21.45 -17.59
CA PHE A 255 -24.45 -22.17 -16.52
C PHE A 255 -25.28 -22.23 -15.23
N VAL A 256 -25.87 -21.10 -14.80
CA VAL A 256 -26.75 -21.07 -13.62
C VAL A 256 -27.99 -21.95 -13.85
N ARG A 257 -28.61 -21.90 -15.03
CA ARG A 257 -29.74 -22.78 -15.37
C ARG A 257 -29.35 -24.26 -15.27
N GLN A 258 -28.17 -24.62 -15.80
CA GLN A 258 -27.65 -25.98 -15.73
C GLN A 258 -27.38 -26.42 -14.28
N LEU A 259 -26.80 -25.54 -13.45
CA LEU A 259 -26.60 -25.81 -12.02
C LEU A 259 -27.92 -26.05 -11.30
N LEU A 260 -28.92 -25.21 -11.52
CA LEU A 260 -30.25 -25.37 -10.92
C LEU A 260 -30.89 -26.70 -11.35
N LYS A 261 -30.86 -27.02 -12.64
CA LYS A 261 -31.35 -28.30 -13.17
C LYS A 261 -30.64 -29.50 -12.53
N ASN A 262 -29.33 -29.40 -12.34
CA ASN A 262 -28.52 -30.48 -11.78
C ASN A 262 -28.70 -30.66 -10.27
N HIS A 263 -28.97 -29.59 -9.52
CA HIS A 263 -28.85 -29.59 -8.05
C HIS A 263 -30.12 -29.24 -7.28
N VAL A 264 -31.18 -28.80 -7.94
CA VAL A 264 -32.46 -28.51 -7.30
C VAL A 264 -33.45 -29.62 -7.63
N ARG A 265 -34.23 -30.06 -6.63
CA ARG A 265 -35.24 -31.11 -6.77
C ARG A 265 -36.61 -30.62 -6.37
N ASP A 266 -37.65 -31.12 -7.03
CA ASP A 266 -39.03 -30.95 -6.59
C ASP A 266 -39.39 -31.86 -5.42
N SER A 267 -40.62 -31.76 -4.92
CA SER A 267 -41.14 -32.59 -3.82
C SER A 267 -41.19 -34.09 -4.14
N SER A 268 -41.10 -34.49 -5.41
CA SER A 268 -41.02 -35.88 -5.85
C SER A 268 -39.57 -36.39 -5.98
N GLY A 269 -38.58 -35.53 -5.75
CA GLY A 269 -37.16 -35.84 -5.91
C GLY A 269 -36.67 -35.78 -7.36
N LYS A 270 -37.46 -35.23 -8.29
CA LYS A 270 -37.08 -35.06 -9.70
C LYS A 270 -36.44 -33.70 -9.96
N PRO A 271 -35.61 -33.54 -11.01
CA PRO A 271 -35.11 -32.24 -11.44
C PRO A 271 -36.26 -31.26 -11.72
N ILE A 272 -36.11 -30.01 -11.29
CA ILE A 272 -37.10 -28.95 -11.54
C ILE A 272 -37.24 -28.62 -13.03
N GLY A 273 -38.45 -28.21 -13.44
CA GLY A 273 -38.76 -27.83 -14.83
C GLY A 273 -38.22 -26.44 -15.22
N ASP A 274 -38.25 -26.13 -16.52
CA ASP A 274 -37.70 -24.89 -17.07
C ASP A 274 -38.39 -23.61 -16.58
N GLU A 275 -39.69 -23.68 -16.28
CA GLU A 275 -40.47 -22.57 -15.70
C GLU A 275 -39.98 -22.25 -14.28
N ALA A 276 -39.80 -23.26 -13.43
CA ALA A 276 -39.26 -23.11 -12.07
C ALA A 276 -37.83 -22.55 -12.09
N ILE A 277 -36.99 -23.01 -13.03
CA ILE A 277 -35.65 -22.46 -13.23
C ILE A 277 -35.71 -20.98 -13.60
N ALA A 278 -36.60 -20.60 -14.53
CA ALA A 278 -36.77 -19.20 -14.94
C ALA A 278 -37.24 -18.32 -13.77
N GLU A 279 -38.16 -18.81 -12.94
CA GLU A 279 -38.63 -18.13 -11.74
C GLU A 279 -37.50 -17.88 -10.73
N ILE A 280 -36.71 -18.92 -10.41
CA ILE A 280 -35.58 -18.79 -9.47
C ILE A 280 -34.52 -17.83 -10.02
N VAL A 281 -34.19 -17.91 -11.31
CA VAL A 281 -33.23 -16.99 -11.96
C VAL A 281 -33.74 -15.55 -11.92
N ALA A 282 -35.03 -15.33 -12.22
CA ALA A 282 -35.64 -14.00 -12.15
C ALA A 282 -35.63 -13.45 -10.71
N PHE A 283 -35.87 -14.29 -9.70
CA PHE A 283 -35.80 -13.93 -8.30
C PHE A 283 -34.40 -13.49 -7.87
N VAL A 284 -33.36 -14.20 -8.29
CA VAL A 284 -31.97 -13.87 -7.94
C VAL A 284 -31.47 -12.62 -8.69
N ASN A 285 -32.01 -12.35 -9.88
CA ASN A 285 -31.64 -11.21 -10.73
C ASN A 285 -32.38 -9.90 -10.42
N GLN A 286 -33.14 -9.83 -9.33
CA GLN A 286 -33.84 -8.59 -8.93
C GLN A 286 -32.87 -7.45 -8.61
N GLU A 287 -33.26 -6.22 -8.97
CA GLU A 287 -32.46 -4.99 -8.73
C GLU A 287 -32.42 -4.55 -7.26
N SER A 288 -33.30 -5.10 -6.42
CA SER A 288 -33.34 -4.82 -4.99
C SER A 288 -33.30 -6.12 -4.20
N ALA A 289 -32.84 -6.05 -2.96
CA ALA A 289 -32.83 -7.20 -2.08
C ALA A 289 -34.26 -7.72 -1.89
N PRO A 290 -34.57 -8.99 -2.22
CA PRO A 290 -35.92 -9.50 -2.12
C PRO A 290 -36.39 -9.51 -0.66
N PRO A 291 -37.70 -9.42 -0.39
CA PRO A 291 -38.24 -9.49 0.98
C PRO A 291 -37.75 -10.71 1.77
N ALA A 292 -37.55 -11.85 1.09
CA ALA A 292 -36.96 -13.05 1.67
C ALA A 292 -35.54 -12.83 2.23
N TRP A 293 -34.70 -12.06 1.52
CA TRP A 293 -33.36 -11.70 2.00
C TRP A 293 -33.46 -10.87 3.29
N GLN A 294 -34.29 -9.83 3.29
CA GLN A 294 -34.48 -8.97 4.47
C GLN A 294 -35.00 -9.76 5.66
N ALA A 295 -35.92 -10.72 5.45
CA ALA A 295 -36.42 -11.61 6.49
C ALA A 295 -35.31 -12.50 7.08
N VAL A 296 -34.45 -13.06 6.23
CA VAL A 296 -33.30 -13.87 6.66
C VAL A 296 -32.27 -13.02 7.42
N VAL A 297 -31.95 -11.82 6.93
CA VAL A 297 -31.06 -10.86 7.60
C VAL A 297 -31.60 -10.51 8.98
N LYS A 298 -32.86 -10.10 9.08
CA LYS A 298 -33.50 -9.78 10.37
C LYS A 298 -33.50 -10.98 11.31
N LYS A 299 -33.79 -12.19 10.81
CA LYS A 299 -33.80 -13.42 11.61
C LYS A 299 -32.42 -13.79 12.16
N ARG A 300 -31.35 -13.62 11.37
CA ARG A 300 -29.99 -14.06 11.74
C ARG A 300 -29.16 -13.00 12.44
N PHE A 301 -29.37 -11.74 12.12
CA PHE A 301 -28.53 -10.62 12.60
C PHE A 301 -29.33 -9.59 13.41
N GLY A 302 -30.66 -9.73 13.49
CA GLY A 302 -31.55 -8.77 14.16
C GLY A 302 -31.81 -7.49 13.34
N SER A 303 -30.84 -7.05 12.54
CA SER A 303 -30.95 -5.86 11.67
C SER A 303 -30.00 -5.90 10.49
N GLU A 304 -30.29 -5.11 9.45
CA GLU A 304 -29.41 -4.88 8.31
C GLU A 304 -28.09 -4.24 8.74
N LYS A 305 -28.14 -3.25 9.65
CA LYS A 305 -26.94 -2.62 10.23
C LYS A 305 -25.97 -3.63 10.86
N ALA A 306 -26.49 -4.64 11.56
CA ALA A 306 -25.65 -5.67 12.18
C ALA A 306 -25.04 -6.62 11.15
N PHE A 307 -25.79 -6.96 10.10
CA PHE A 307 -25.27 -7.73 8.96
C PHE A 307 -24.17 -6.94 8.22
N ASP A 308 -24.42 -5.67 7.91
CA ASP A 308 -23.47 -4.78 7.25
C ASP A 308 -22.20 -4.57 8.06
N ALA A 309 -22.32 -4.42 9.39
CA ALA A 309 -21.17 -4.33 10.27
C ALA A 309 -20.31 -5.60 10.20
N ARG A 310 -20.95 -6.79 10.19
CA ARG A 310 -20.24 -8.06 10.11
C ARG A 310 -19.57 -8.26 8.75
N THR A 311 -20.26 -7.97 7.65
CA THR A 311 -19.70 -8.10 6.30
C THR A 311 -18.60 -7.07 6.07
N SER A 312 -18.76 -5.84 6.56
CA SER A 312 -17.74 -4.79 6.50
C SER A 312 -16.46 -5.19 7.25
N GLN A 313 -16.59 -5.75 8.45
CA GLN A 313 -15.44 -6.23 9.21
C GLN A 313 -14.66 -7.31 8.46
N LEU A 314 -15.35 -8.27 7.84
CA LEU A 314 -14.73 -9.32 7.02
C LEU A 314 -14.08 -8.72 5.76
N ALA A 315 -14.77 -7.82 5.08
CA ALA A 315 -14.27 -7.13 3.91
C ALA A 315 -13.00 -6.33 4.20
N THR A 316 -12.94 -5.59 5.31
CA THR A 316 -11.74 -4.83 5.73
C THR A 316 -10.55 -5.76 6.01
N ARG A 317 -10.78 -6.96 6.56
CA ARG A 317 -9.71 -7.98 6.71
C ARG A 317 -9.21 -8.54 5.37
N ILE A 318 -10.04 -8.50 4.32
CA ILE A 318 -9.72 -9.04 2.98
C ILE A 318 -9.04 -8.02 2.07
N TRP A 319 -9.59 -6.79 2.05
CA TRP A 319 -9.23 -5.73 1.10
C TRP A 319 -8.58 -4.49 1.74
N GLY A 320 -8.46 -4.47 3.07
CA GLY A 320 -7.85 -3.37 3.80
C GLY A 320 -8.75 -2.15 3.94
N VAL A 321 -8.15 -1.03 4.37
CA VAL A 321 -8.83 0.27 4.51
C VAL A 321 -8.65 1.19 3.31
N TYR A 322 -7.78 0.79 2.37
CA TYR A 322 -7.44 1.57 1.18
C TYR A 322 -7.95 0.96 -0.13
N ARG A 323 -8.84 -0.02 -0.12
CA ARG A 323 -9.60 -0.40 -1.33
C ARG A 323 -11.09 -0.26 -1.04
N PRO A 324 -11.90 0.15 -2.04
CA PRO A 324 -13.35 0.13 -1.87
C PRO A 324 -13.82 -1.31 -1.65
N LEU A 325 -14.85 -1.49 -0.81
CA LEU A 325 -15.54 -2.76 -0.67
C LEU A 325 -15.99 -3.23 -2.07
N PHE A 326 -15.61 -4.45 -2.45
CA PHE A 326 -15.91 -5.06 -3.75
C PHE A 326 -15.20 -4.41 -4.96
N GLY A 327 -14.27 -3.48 -4.75
CA GLY A 327 -13.40 -3.00 -5.81
C GLY A 327 -12.33 -4.03 -6.13
N MET A 328 -12.51 -4.83 -7.18
CA MET A 328 -11.36 -5.37 -7.91
C MET A 328 -10.45 -4.20 -8.34
N THR A 329 -9.16 -4.45 -8.59
CA THR A 329 -8.05 -3.47 -8.72
C THR A 329 -8.28 -2.32 -9.73
N LEU A 330 -9.38 -2.38 -10.47
CA LEU A 330 -9.85 -1.45 -11.49
C LEU A 330 -10.52 -0.17 -10.92
N PHE A 331 -10.89 -0.14 -9.64
CA PHE A 331 -11.57 1.00 -9.03
C PHE A 331 -10.71 1.62 -7.93
N GLY A 332 -9.96 2.67 -8.30
CA GLY A 332 -9.07 3.38 -7.39
C GLY A 332 -9.81 3.99 -6.19
N THR A 333 -9.12 4.15 -5.07
CA THR A 333 -9.65 4.96 -3.97
C THR A 333 -9.74 6.44 -4.33
N SER A 334 -10.69 7.13 -3.71
CA SER A 334 -10.79 8.58 -3.71
C SER A 334 -9.70 9.29 -2.91
N ARG A 335 -8.53 8.70 -2.63
CA ARG A 335 -7.47 9.33 -1.82
C ARG A 335 -6.15 9.34 -2.58
N GLN A 336 -5.59 10.53 -2.74
CA GLN A 336 -4.32 10.77 -3.41
C GLN A 336 -3.33 11.40 -2.44
N PHE A 337 -2.09 10.90 -2.44
CA PHE A 337 -0.99 11.42 -1.64
C PHE A 337 0.01 12.13 -2.54
N ASP A 338 0.36 13.36 -2.15
CA ASP A 338 1.49 14.14 -2.66
C ASP A 338 2.48 14.33 -1.51
N ALA A 339 3.53 13.52 -1.50
CA ALA A 339 4.54 13.52 -0.45
C ALA A 339 5.88 14.00 -1.00
N SER A 340 6.53 14.91 -0.28
CA SER A 340 7.86 15.41 -0.61
C SER A 340 8.82 15.36 0.57
N MET A 341 10.09 15.09 0.26
CA MET A 341 11.18 14.98 1.23
C MET A 341 12.42 15.72 0.74
N SER A 342 12.99 16.56 1.59
CA SER A 342 14.33 17.12 1.43
C SER A 342 15.25 16.58 2.53
N LEU A 343 16.28 15.85 2.15
CA LEU A 343 17.36 15.42 3.04
C LEU A 343 18.62 16.28 2.85
N PRO A 344 19.49 16.43 3.87
CA PRO A 344 20.78 17.06 3.71
C PRO A 344 21.67 16.31 2.71
N GLY A 345 22.50 17.04 1.99
CA GLY A 345 23.44 16.46 1.02
C GLY A 345 22.77 15.96 -0.26
N ARG A 346 23.37 14.94 -0.88
CA ARG A 346 22.93 14.39 -2.17
C ARG A 346 22.17 13.09 -1.96
N VAL A 347 20.96 12.99 -2.50
CA VAL A 347 20.19 11.74 -2.53
C VAL A 347 20.91 10.71 -3.41
N VAL A 348 21.13 9.51 -2.87
CA VAL A 348 21.85 8.41 -3.52
C VAL A 348 20.97 7.21 -3.82
N GLU A 349 19.85 7.09 -3.12
CA GLU A 349 18.91 5.99 -3.27
C GLU A 349 17.51 6.50 -2.91
N THR A 350 16.53 6.13 -3.73
CA THR A 350 15.13 6.47 -3.50
C THR A 350 14.23 5.62 -4.39
N ASN A 351 13.00 5.37 -3.94
CA ASN A 351 11.92 4.83 -4.78
C ASN A 351 10.95 5.91 -5.29
N GLY A 352 11.23 7.20 -5.02
CA GLY A 352 10.50 8.35 -5.53
C GLY A 352 11.22 9.05 -6.69
N MET A 353 10.63 10.15 -7.17
CA MET A 353 11.23 10.98 -8.21
C MET A 353 12.07 12.10 -7.59
N ILE A 354 13.32 12.26 -8.04
CA ILE A 354 14.17 13.38 -7.62
C ILE A 354 13.88 14.59 -8.54
N THR A 355 13.52 15.71 -7.93
CA THR A 355 13.32 16.99 -8.63
C THR A 355 14.64 17.78 -8.72
N GLY A 356 14.70 18.82 -9.56
CA GLY A 356 15.92 19.62 -9.79
C GLY A 356 16.53 20.27 -8.54
N ALA A 357 15.75 20.42 -7.46
CA ALA A 357 16.23 20.95 -6.17
C ALA A 357 16.79 19.88 -5.21
N GLY A 358 16.87 18.61 -5.64
CA GLY A 358 17.28 17.50 -4.77
C GLY A 358 16.18 16.98 -3.83
N THR A 359 14.96 17.49 -3.96
CA THR A 359 13.78 17.01 -3.24
C THR A 359 13.24 15.75 -3.91
N VAL A 360 12.96 14.73 -3.10
CA VAL A 360 12.30 13.49 -3.51
C VAL A 360 10.78 13.66 -3.40
N VAL A 361 10.04 13.23 -4.41
CA VAL A 361 8.58 13.33 -4.47
C VAL A 361 7.97 11.96 -4.77
N TRP A 362 6.87 11.64 -4.07
CA TRP A 362 6.00 10.50 -4.31
C TRP A 362 4.58 10.98 -4.54
N ASN A 363 4.00 10.57 -5.67
CA ASN A 363 2.59 10.78 -5.99
C ASN A 363 1.95 9.41 -6.16
N PHE A 364 0.99 9.07 -5.32
CA PHE A 364 0.38 7.73 -5.33
C PHE A 364 -1.05 7.75 -4.81
N ALA A 365 -1.85 6.80 -5.29
CA ALA A 365 -3.18 6.54 -4.76
C ALA A 365 -3.06 5.72 -3.47
N ALA A 366 -3.92 5.99 -2.48
CA ALA A 366 -3.91 5.21 -1.23
C ALA A 366 -4.07 3.69 -1.47
N SER A 367 -4.82 3.29 -2.50
CA SER A 367 -4.98 1.90 -2.92
C SER A 367 -3.68 1.17 -3.25
N GLU A 368 -2.60 1.87 -3.57
CA GLU A 368 -1.28 1.27 -3.80
C GLU A 368 -0.63 0.76 -2.51
N ALA A 369 -1.10 1.21 -1.34
CA ALA A 369 -0.69 0.67 -0.05
C ALA A 369 -1.25 -0.74 0.19
N PHE A 370 -2.33 -1.14 -0.47
CA PHE A 370 -2.81 -2.51 -0.33
C PHE A 370 -1.86 -3.51 -1.03
N PRO A 371 -1.62 -4.70 -0.46
CA PRO A 371 -1.87 -5.11 0.93
C PRO A 371 -0.65 -4.88 1.84
N LEU A 372 0.52 -4.53 1.29
CA LEU A 372 1.83 -4.58 1.99
C LEU A 372 2.30 -3.25 2.56
N GLY A 373 1.52 -2.19 2.37
CA GLY A 373 1.89 -0.81 2.65
C GLY A 373 2.70 -0.15 1.53
N TYR A 374 2.56 1.17 1.37
CA TYR A 374 3.35 1.94 0.41
C TYR A 374 4.53 2.59 1.12
N GLU A 375 5.75 2.14 0.85
CA GLU A 375 6.97 2.73 1.43
C GLU A 375 7.44 3.92 0.61
N MET A 376 7.75 5.02 1.29
CA MET A 376 8.45 6.20 0.77
C MET A 376 9.83 6.22 1.41
N GLY A 377 10.82 5.70 0.68
CA GLY A 377 12.17 5.51 1.19
C GLY A 377 13.18 6.35 0.42
N CYS A 378 14.06 7.06 1.13
CA CYS A 378 15.20 7.72 0.50
C CYS A 378 16.42 7.79 1.43
N ARG A 379 17.60 7.84 0.82
CA ARG A 379 18.89 7.91 1.48
C ARG A 379 19.74 9.00 0.84
N SER A 380 20.41 9.80 1.65
CA SER A 380 21.33 10.85 1.19
C SER A 380 22.66 10.82 1.92
N LEU A 381 23.68 11.38 1.26
CA LEU A 381 25.02 11.57 1.78
C LEU A 381 25.36 13.06 1.83
N GLU A 382 25.57 13.57 3.04
CA GLU A 382 26.00 14.93 3.31
C GLU A 382 27.50 14.97 3.58
N THR A 383 28.27 15.64 2.72
CA THR A 383 29.69 15.89 3.01
C THR A 383 29.79 16.93 4.11
N ARG A 384 30.52 16.64 5.20
CA ARG A 384 30.76 17.64 6.24
C ARG A 384 31.56 18.79 5.66
N GLU A 385 31.22 20.01 6.05
CA GLU A 385 31.94 21.22 5.64
C GLU A 385 33.46 21.10 5.88
N GLN A 386 33.84 20.55 7.05
CA GLN A 386 35.24 20.32 7.45
C GLN A 386 35.96 19.31 6.53
N SER A 387 35.23 18.36 5.96
CA SER A 387 35.76 17.32 5.06
C SER A 387 35.93 17.81 3.62
N VAL A 388 35.31 18.94 3.24
CA VAL A 388 35.37 19.46 1.86
C VAL A 388 36.81 19.69 1.43
N VAL A 389 37.67 20.21 2.33
CA VAL A 389 39.09 20.45 2.06
C VAL A 389 39.84 19.15 1.76
N LEU A 390 39.57 18.09 2.53
CA LEU A 390 40.19 16.78 2.35
C LEU A 390 39.77 16.12 1.04
N LEU A 391 38.49 16.26 0.69
CA LEU A 391 37.88 15.65 -0.49
C LEU A 391 38.01 16.53 -1.74
N ALA A 392 38.58 17.74 -1.64
CA ALA A 392 38.72 18.69 -2.74
C ALA A 392 39.58 18.14 -3.88
N LYS A 393 40.58 17.30 -3.55
CA LYS A 393 41.46 16.66 -4.53
C LYS A 393 40.76 15.59 -5.37
N LEU A 394 39.68 15.00 -4.86
CA LEU A 394 38.87 14.06 -5.62
C LEU A 394 38.08 14.81 -6.70
N LYS A 395 38.17 14.31 -7.93
CA LYS A 395 37.41 14.83 -9.06
C LYS A 395 35.91 14.82 -8.71
N PRO A 396 35.15 15.90 -9.05
CA PRO A 396 33.72 15.96 -8.73
C PRO A 396 32.90 14.79 -9.28
N ALA A 397 33.25 14.28 -10.46
CA ALA A 397 32.59 13.14 -11.09
C ALA A 397 32.76 11.83 -10.28
N ASP A 398 33.91 11.65 -9.63
CA ASP A 398 34.26 10.42 -8.89
C ASP A 398 33.85 10.49 -7.42
N ARG A 399 33.66 11.71 -6.89
CA ARG A 399 33.42 11.97 -5.47
C ARG A 399 32.24 11.18 -4.91
N LEU A 400 31.14 11.08 -5.66
CA LEU A 400 29.98 10.31 -5.19
C LEU A 400 30.29 8.80 -5.08
N GLY A 401 30.96 8.23 -6.09
CA GLY A 401 31.35 6.83 -6.08
C GLY A 401 32.34 6.51 -4.97
N VAL A 402 33.25 7.44 -4.65
CA VAL A 402 34.15 7.31 -3.50
C VAL A 402 33.38 7.34 -2.18
N LEU A 403 32.43 8.27 -2.00
CA LEU A 403 31.63 8.36 -0.78
C LEU A 403 30.76 7.12 -0.55
N LEU A 404 30.14 6.58 -1.59
CA LEU A 404 29.38 5.32 -1.49
C LEU A 404 30.28 4.16 -1.02
N LYS A 405 31.45 3.99 -1.64
CA LYS A 405 32.40 2.95 -1.22
C LYS A 405 32.99 3.18 0.16
N LEU A 406 33.09 4.44 0.61
CA LEU A 406 33.50 4.78 1.97
C LEU A 406 32.46 4.31 2.99
N VAL A 407 31.17 4.53 2.72
CA VAL A 407 30.07 4.08 3.57
C VAL A 407 30.12 2.56 3.75
N ASP A 408 30.35 1.82 2.66
CA ASP A 408 30.45 0.35 2.67
C ASP A 408 31.69 -0.19 3.42
N LEU A 409 32.71 0.65 3.68
CA LEU A 409 33.92 0.26 4.41
C LEU A 409 33.82 0.42 5.92
N ILE A 410 32.76 1.06 6.43
CA ILE A 410 32.62 1.39 7.84
C ILE A 410 31.61 0.43 8.48
N ASP A 411 32.10 -0.41 9.40
CA ASP A 411 31.36 -1.50 10.05
C ASP A 411 30.58 -1.00 11.27
N GLY A 412 29.50 -0.24 11.04
CA GLY A 412 28.65 0.34 12.08
C GLY A 412 29.20 1.62 12.72
N ASP A 413 28.55 2.09 13.79
CA ASP A 413 28.86 3.37 14.45
C ASP A 413 30.01 3.28 15.46
N ALA A 414 30.27 2.06 15.95
CA ALA A 414 31.35 1.78 16.89
C ALA A 414 32.70 1.53 16.19
N ASP A 415 32.75 1.65 14.86
CA ASP A 415 33.96 1.42 14.09
C ASP A 415 35.05 2.46 14.48
N PRO A 416 36.23 2.02 14.96
CA PRO A 416 37.33 2.92 15.32
C PRO A 416 37.73 3.89 14.21
N LEU A 417 37.54 3.49 12.95
CA LEU A 417 37.83 4.31 11.78
C LEU A 417 37.00 5.60 11.75
N VAL A 418 35.78 5.60 12.27
CA VAL A 418 34.91 6.80 12.31
C VAL A 418 35.56 7.92 13.12
N ALA A 419 36.10 7.60 14.30
CA ALA A 419 36.76 8.59 15.15
C ALA A 419 38.02 9.16 14.48
N VAL A 420 38.78 8.30 13.79
CA VAL A 420 39.97 8.67 13.02
C VAL A 420 39.62 9.59 11.87
N LEU A 421 38.59 9.25 11.08
CA LEU A 421 38.11 10.05 9.95
C LEU A 421 37.56 11.39 10.41
N ARG A 422 36.83 11.44 11.54
CA ARG A 422 36.38 12.68 12.15
C ARG A 422 37.57 13.55 12.56
N SER A 423 38.59 12.96 13.17
CA SER A 423 39.83 13.66 13.52
C SER A 423 40.54 14.21 12.28
N CYS A 424 40.56 13.45 11.18
CA CYS A 424 41.10 13.93 9.91
C CYS A 424 40.36 15.17 9.41
N ALA A 425 39.02 15.12 9.37
CA ALA A 425 38.18 16.24 8.95
C ALA A 425 38.40 17.48 9.83
N THR A 426 38.39 17.33 11.16
CA THR A 426 38.62 18.45 12.09
C THR A 426 40.01 19.06 11.91
N LYS A 427 41.06 18.24 11.75
CA LYS A 427 42.44 18.71 11.55
C LYS A 427 42.74 19.11 10.11
N LYS A 428 41.80 18.91 9.17
CA LYS A 428 41.99 19.09 7.73
C LYS A 428 43.25 18.39 7.20
N SER A 429 43.59 17.24 7.78
CA SER A 429 44.79 16.46 7.45
C SER A 429 44.54 14.96 7.53
N TRP A 430 45.19 14.18 6.66
CA TRP A 430 45.18 12.71 6.69
C TRP A 430 46.12 12.09 7.72
N THR A 431 46.92 12.90 8.44
CA THR A 431 47.87 12.42 9.46
C THR A 431 47.23 11.50 10.51
N PRO A 432 46.02 11.75 11.06
CA PRO A 432 45.41 10.81 12.01
C PRO A 432 45.18 9.42 11.41
N LEU A 433 44.80 9.34 10.13
CA LEU A 433 44.63 8.07 9.42
C LEU A 433 45.97 7.34 9.20
N GLU A 434 47.04 8.09 8.92
CA GLU A 434 48.40 7.54 8.82
C GLU A 434 48.90 6.97 10.15
N VAL A 435 48.68 7.69 11.25
CA VAL A 435 49.04 7.24 12.59
C VAL A 435 48.25 5.98 12.96
N PHE A 436 46.94 5.98 12.71
CA PHE A 436 46.09 4.81 12.95
C PHE A 436 46.59 3.58 12.18
N ARG A 437 46.89 3.74 10.89
CA ARG A 437 47.42 2.65 10.06
C ARG A 437 48.76 2.11 10.55
N ARG A 438 49.70 2.97 10.97
CA ARG A 438 51.01 2.57 11.48
C ARG A 438 50.93 1.82 12.81
N GLY A 439 49.87 2.06 13.60
CA GLY A 439 49.64 1.40 14.88
C GLY A 439 49.09 -0.03 14.78
N LEU A 440 48.71 -0.50 13.57
CA LEU A 440 48.18 -1.84 13.39
C LEU A 440 49.31 -2.88 13.28
N ASP A 441 49.11 -4.04 13.90
CA ASP A 441 49.97 -5.22 13.70
C ASP A 441 49.48 -6.02 12.48
N PRO A 442 50.21 -6.05 11.35
CA PRO A 442 49.76 -6.72 10.13
C PRO A 442 49.52 -8.23 10.31
N LYS A 443 50.20 -8.87 11.28
CA LYS A 443 50.06 -10.31 11.55
C LYS A 443 48.78 -10.61 12.34
N LYS A 444 48.38 -9.69 13.24
CA LYS A 444 47.19 -9.86 14.08
C LYS A 444 45.92 -9.23 13.49
N GLN A 445 46.08 -8.22 12.62
CA GLN A 445 44.99 -7.37 12.13
C GLN A 445 44.95 -7.29 10.60
N ALA A 446 45.25 -8.40 9.91
CA ALA A 446 45.35 -8.46 8.45
C ALA A 446 44.09 -7.92 7.72
N ASN A 447 42.89 -8.20 8.25
CA ASN A 447 41.64 -7.70 7.67
C ASN A 447 41.52 -6.18 7.76
N GLU A 448 41.90 -5.59 8.90
CA GLU A 448 41.89 -4.14 9.10
C GLU A 448 42.90 -3.44 8.20
N VAL A 449 44.11 -4.01 8.07
CA VAL A 449 45.11 -3.51 7.12
C VAL A 449 44.60 -3.57 5.68
N LYS A 450 43.93 -4.65 5.28
CA LYS A 450 43.32 -4.80 3.95
C LYS A 450 42.22 -3.75 3.73
N ARG A 451 41.39 -3.51 4.74
CA ARG A 451 40.32 -2.49 4.74
C ARG A 451 40.89 -1.09 4.57
N LEU A 452 41.89 -0.71 5.37
CA LEU A 452 42.57 0.58 5.24
C LEU A 452 43.30 0.74 3.90
N ASN A 453 43.93 -0.31 3.37
CA ASN A 453 44.56 -0.22 2.05
C ASN A 453 43.54 0.06 0.93
N ARG A 454 42.32 -0.48 1.04
CA ARG A 454 41.22 -0.12 0.13
C ARG A 454 40.83 1.34 0.30
N LEU A 455 40.67 1.81 1.54
CA LEU A 455 40.37 3.21 1.84
C LEU A 455 41.41 4.19 1.27
N TYR A 456 42.70 3.90 1.45
CA TYR A 456 43.79 4.73 0.90
C TYR A 456 43.71 4.84 -0.62
N ARG A 457 43.44 3.72 -1.31
CA ARG A 457 43.27 3.73 -2.77
C ARG A 457 42.04 4.54 -3.20
N LEU A 458 40.93 4.41 -2.47
CA LEU A 458 39.71 5.18 -2.75
C LEU A 458 39.89 6.69 -2.57
N LEU A 459 40.71 7.08 -1.59
CA LEU A 459 41.01 8.48 -1.28
C LEU A 459 42.24 9.02 -2.04
N GLU A 460 42.82 8.23 -2.96
CA GLU A 460 44.04 8.56 -3.71
C GLU A 460 45.23 8.95 -2.80
N LEU A 461 45.32 8.33 -1.63
CA LEU A 461 46.39 8.55 -0.66
C LEU A 461 47.61 7.66 -0.93
N PRO A 462 48.83 8.15 -0.70
CA PRO A 462 50.03 7.34 -0.88
C PRO A 462 50.02 6.13 0.07
N LEU A 463 50.14 4.93 -0.48
CA LEU A 463 50.40 3.74 0.31
C LEU A 463 51.86 3.79 0.75
N SER A 464 52.12 4.16 2.01
CA SER A 464 53.47 4.16 2.57
C SER A 464 54.08 2.76 2.40
N GLY A 465 55.13 2.64 1.58
CA GLY A 465 55.74 1.37 1.14
C GLY A 465 56.15 1.31 -0.34
N SER A 466 55.66 2.22 -1.21
CA SER A 466 56.15 2.36 -2.60
C SER A 466 57.20 3.47 -2.75
N GLY A 467 57.91 3.80 -1.67
CA GLY A 467 59.13 4.59 -1.79
C GLY A 467 60.18 3.74 -2.49
N ARG A 468 60.45 4.01 -3.76
CA ARG A 468 61.78 3.80 -4.32
C ARG A 468 62.76 4.48 -3.36
N ALA A 469 63.47 3.67 -2.59
CA ALA A 469 64.85 4.00 -2.29
C ALA A 469 65.64 3.92 -3.62
N ALA A 470 66.71 4.72 -3.71
CA ALA A 470 67.58 5.00 -4.86
C ALA A 470 67.09 6.16 -5.74
N THR A 471 67.78 7.30 -5.81
CA THR A 471 69.11 7.74 -5.31
C THR A 471 69.11 9.25 -5.22
#